data_AF-A0A969VK30-F1
#
_entry.id   AF-A0A969VK30-F1
#
_cell.length_a   1.000
_cell.length_b   1.000
_cell.length_c   1.000
_cell.angle_alpha   90.00
_cell.angle_beta   90.00
_cell.angle_gamma   90.00
#
_symmetry.space_group_name_H-M   'P 1'
#
loop_
_entity.id
_entity.type
_entity.pdbx_description
1 polymer ?
#
loop_
_entity_poly.entity_id
_entity_poly.type
_entity_poly.pdbx_seq_one_letter_code
_entity_poly.pdbx_strand_id
1 'polypeptide(L)' 'MLETLVCPVTNAVLTYDADRQELISKAAHLAFPIRDGIPVMLVSEARELD' A
#
# COMPACT_ATOMS: atom_id res chain seq x y z
N MET A 1 19.77 -7.13 1.70
CA MET A 1 19.04 -6.09 2.45
C MET A 1 17.65 -6.05 1.85
N LEU A 2 16.63 -6.62 2.50
CA LEU A 2 15.25 -6.51 1.99
C LEU A 2 14.70 -5.17 2.46
N GLU A 3 14.67 -4.20 1.57
CA GLU A 3 14.07 -2.89 1.77
C GLU A 3 12.55 -3.12 1.89
N THR A 4 12.06 -3.13 3.12
CA THR A 4 10.64 -3.28 3.39
C THR A 4 9.91 -2.09 2.77
N LEU A 5 8.90 -2.33 1.93
CA LEU A 5 8.10 -1.24 1.39
C LEU A 5 7.42 -0.50 2.55
N VAL A 6 7.79 0.76 2.72
CA VAL A 6 7.23 1.65 3.74
C VAL A 6 6.22 2.60 3.11
N CYS A 7 5.17 2.90 3.86
CA CYS A 7 4.13 3.85 3.45
C CYS A 7 4.75 5.26 3.34
N PRO A 8 4.54 5.98 2.22
CA PRO A 8 5.13 7.31 2.03
C PRO A 8 4.58 8.38 2.98
N VAL A 9 3.45 8.11 3.64
CA VAL A 9 2.78 9.07 4.54
C VAL A 9 3.17 8.83 6.00
N THR A 10 3.16 7.57 6.44
CA THR A 10 3.31 7.22 7.86
C THR A 10 4.66 6.57 8.18
N ASN A 11 5.46 6.24 7.16
CA ASN A 11 6.66 5.39 7.26
C ASN A 11 6.40 4.03 7.91
N ALA A 12 5.13 3.61 8.02
CA ALA A 12 4.76 2.31 8.53
C ALA A 12 4.97 1.24 7.45
N VAL A 13 5.16 -0.01 7.89
CA VAL A 13 5.29 -1.16 6.98
C VAL A 13 4.00 -1.36 6.19
N LEU A 14 4.12 -1.47 4.86
CA LEU A 14 3.04 -1.87 3.99
C LEU A 14 2.93 -3.40 3.97
N THR A 15 1.71 -3.91 4.09
CA THR A 15 1.41 -5.34 3.92
C THR A 15 1.00 -5.58 2.49
N TYR A 16 1.68 -6.48 1.78
CA TYR A 16 1.25 -6.87 0.45
C TYR A 16 0.10 -7.87 0.54
N ASP A 17 -1.01 -7.54 -0.11
CA ASP A 17 -2.18 -8.39 -0.30
C ASP A 17 -2.10 -9.00 -1.70
N ALA A 18 -1.76 -10.30 -1.76
CA ALA A 18 -1.60 -11.02 -3.02
C ALA A 18 -2.95 -11.36 -3.68
N ASP A 19 -4.03 -11.49 -2.90
CA ASP A 19 -5.37 -11.77 -3.40
C ASP A 19 -5.93 -10.58 -4.18
N ARG A 20 -5.70 -9.36 -3.69
CA ARG A 20 -6.19 -8.12 -4.30
C ARG A 20 -5.14 -7.38 -5.13
N GLN A 21 -3.88 -7.82 -5.08
CA GLN A 21 -2.74 -7.10 -5.63
C GLN A 21 -2.70 -5.65 -5.13
N GLU A 22 -2.75 -5.46 -3.81
CA GLU A 22 -2.72 -4.13 -3.16
C GLU A 22 -1.66 -4.09 -2.06
N LEU A 23 -1.17 -2.89 -1.74
CA LEU A 23 -0.33 -2.62 -0.58
C LEU A 23 -1.17 -1.96 0.51
N ILE A 24 -1.41 -2.68 1.60
CA ILE A 24 -2.23 -2.24 2.73
C ILE A 24 -1.37 -1.50 3.76
N SER A 25 -1.74 -0.26 4.04
CA SER A 25 -1.24 0.53 5.15
C SER A 25 -2.23 0.51 6.31
N LYS A 26 -1.99 -0.35 7.31
CA LYS A 26 -2.80 -0.41 8.52
C LYS A 26 -2.75 0.88 9.34
N ALA A 27 -1.61 1.58 9.32
CA ALA A 27 -1.44 2.83 10.04
C ALA A 27 -2.26 3.98 9.43
N ALA A 28 -2.43 3.98 8.11
CA ALA A 28 -3.19 5.00 7.40
C ALA A 28 -4.64 4.59 7.12
N HIS A 29 -5.03 3.34 7.39
CA HIS A 29 -6.31 2.75 6.95
C HIS A 29 -6.53 2.91 5.43
N LEU A 30 -5.47 2.71 4.65
CA LEU A 30 -5.48 2.86 3.19
C LEU A 30 -4.89 1.62 2.51
N ALA A 31 -5.44 1.25 1.37
CA ALA A 31 -4.92 0.23 0.47
C ALA A 31 -4.52 0.87 -0.87
N PHE A 32 -3.25 0.71 -1.25
CA PHE A 32 -2.70 1.23 -2.50
C PHE A 32 -2.75 0.14 -3.57
N PRO A 33 -3.47 0.31 -4.68
CA PRO A 33 -3.59 -0.72 -5.70
C PRO A 33 -2.29 -0.89 -6.49
N ILE A 34 -2.03 -2.11 -6.98
CA ILE A 34 -0.94 -2.39 -7.93
C ILE A 34 -1.55 -2.56 -9.32
N ARG A 35 -1.12 -1.72 -10.28
CA ARG A 35 -1.55 -1.77 -11.68
C ARG A 35 -0.35 -2.08 -12.55
N ASP A 36 -0.46 -3.10 -13.42
CA ASP A 36 0.64 -3.55 -14.30
C ASP A 36 1.94 -3.90 -13.54
N GLY A 37 1.83 -4.35 -12.30
CA GLY A 37 2.99 -4.64 -11.43
C GLY A 37 3.62 -3.41 -10.78
N ILE A 38 3.08 -2.21 -11.00
CA ILE A 38 3.55 -0.95 -10.40
C ILE A 38 2.61 -0.55 -9.26
N PRO A 39 3.12 -0.37 -8.02
CA PRO A 39 2.32 0.10 -6.91
C PRO A 39 1.94 1.57 -7.07
N VAL A 40 0.65 1.86 -7.09
CA VAL A 40 0.10 3.22 -7.18
C VAL A 40 0.06 3.84 -5.79
N MET A 41 1.17 4.44 -5.35
CA MET A 41 1.30 5.10 -4.05
C MET A 41 0.70 6.52 -4.02
N LEU A 42 -0.49 6.70 -4.60
CA LEU A 42 -1.23 7.96 -4.58
C LEU A 42 -2.40 7.83 -3.62
N VAL A 43 -2.49 8.75 -2.65
CA VAL A 43 -3.59 8.76 -1.66
C VAL A 43 -4.95 8.91 -2.36
N SER A 44 -5.03 9.69 -3.44
CA SER A 44 -6.27 9.88 -4.22
C SER A 44 -6.76 8.61 -4.92
N GLU A 45 -5.87 7.66 -5.21
CA GLU A 45 -6.20 6.36 -5.81
C GLU A 45 -6.25 5.24 -4.75
N ALA A 46 -5.88 5.55 -3.51
CA ALA A 46 -5.88 4.59 -2.43
C ALA A 46 -7.32 4.34 -1.97
N ARG A 47 -7.64 3.08 -1.69
CA ARG A 47 -8.92 2.66 -1.16
C ARG A 47 -8.89 2.75 0.36
N GLU A 48 -9.86 3.43 0.95
CA GLU A 48 -10.04 3.44 2.40
C GLU A 48 -10.44 2.04 2.91
N LEU A 49 -9.81 1.62 4.00
CA LEU A 49 -10.12 0.41 4.74
C LEU A 49 -11.03 0.80 5.91
N ASP A 50 -12.25 0.25 5.91
CA ASP A 50 -13.22 0.39 7.01
C ASP A 50 -12.73 -0.31 8.28
#